data_AF-A0A3P6FA77-F1
#
_entry.id   AF-A0A3P6FA77-F1
#
_cell.length_a   1.000
_cell.length_b   1.000
_cell.length_c   1.000
_cell.angle_alpha   90.00
_cell.angle_beta   90.00
_cell.angle_gamma   90.00
#
_symmetry.space_group_name_H-M   'P 1'
#
loop_
_entity.id
_entity.type
_entity.pdbx_description
1 polymer ?
#
loop_
_entity_poly.entity_id
_entity_poly.type
_entity_poly.pdbx_seq_one_letter_code
_entity_poly.pdbx_strand_id
1 'polypeptide(L)'
;MEDKTRWTRICAFWLGMDQKSRRAISREKMYVIQKLVVKHFFINKNVTSPLVMDFLFKGLNSLVLDTNKEKIILTISKQIVRLLKDDSNASETTLKTLEDEPKKEIAFDAKELAVPIVSVDNDMFVLADDAMLLLEKAVLEPFPDERVPPNRIEVDYDEESDDEKLLTEYARHTLEVFVLDHIFCNKIEIAYKEASALKMHEEHS
;
A
#
# COMPACT_ATOMS: atom_id res chain seq x y z
N MET A 1 9.42 29.00 2.09
CA MET A 1 8.33 29.44 1.19
C MET A 1 8.40 28.71 -0.15
N GLU A 2 9.58 28.51 -0.74
CA GLU A 2 9.75 27.83 -2.04
C GLU A 2 9.11 26.42 -2.08
N ASP A 3 9.31 25.61 -1.05
CA ASP A 3 8.77 24.23 -1.02
C ASP A 3 7.24 24.17 -1.00
N LYS A 4 6.58 25.11 -0.32
CA LYS A 4 5.11 25.19 -0.29
C LYS A 4 4.57 25.53 -1.67
N THR A 5 5.19 26.48 -2.36
CA THR A 5 4.80 26.86 -3.73
C THR A 5 5.08 25.71 -4.71
N ARG A 6 6.22 25.02 -4.56
CA ARG A 6 6.57 23.84 -5.35
C ARG A 6 5.54 22.73 -5.18
N TRP A 7 5.18 22.41 -3.93
CA TRP A 7 4.16 21.40 -3.61
C TRP A 7 2.83 21.72 -4.27
N THR A 8 2.32 22.94 -4.12
CA THR A 8 1.06 23.36 -4.75
C THR A 8 1.08 23.20 -6.27
N ARG A 9 2.20 23.51 -6.93
CA ARG A 9 2.34 23.34 -8.39
C ARG A 9 2.32 21.86 -8.80
N ILE A 10 2.99 20.99 -8.05
CA ILE A 10 2.97 19.54 -8.30
C ILE A 10 1.55 18.98 -8.10
N CYS A 11 0.85 19.38 -7.03
CA CYS A 11 -0.54 18.96 -6.80
C CYS A 11 -1.46 19.43 -7.94
N ALA A 12 -1.35 20.70 -8.36
CA ALA A 12 -2.14 21.23 -9.46
C ALA A 12 -1.85 20.50 -10.79
N PHE A 13 -0.57 20.21 -11.05
CA PHE A 13 -0.16 19.38 -12.19
C PHE A 13 -0.81 18.00 -12.13
N TRP A 14 -0.66 17.30 -11.01
CA TRP A 14 -1.18 15.95 -10.80
C TRP A 14 -2.70 15.87 -10.97
N LEU A 15 -3.44 16.80 -10.35
CA LEU A 15 -4.90 16.89 -10.45
C LEU A 15 -5.37 17.25 -11.86
N GLY A 16 -4.55 17.99 -12.63
CA GLY A 16 -4.81 18.31 -14.04
C GLY A 16 -4.58 17.14 -14.99
N MET A 17 -3.95 16.04 -14.55
CA MET A 17 -3.70 14.87 -15.39
C MET A 17 -4.91 13.93 -15.46
N ASP A 18 -5.10 13.32 -16.62
CA ASP A 18 -6.10 12.28 -16.80
C ASP A 18 -5.77 11.03 -15.96
N GLN A 19 -6.82 10.28 -15.61
CA GLN A 19 -6.67 9.11 -14.74
C GLN A 19 -5.80 8.00 -15.35
N LYS A 20 -5.74 7.87 -16.69
CA LYS A 20 -4.93 6.83 -17.34
C LYS A 20 -3.45 7.18 -17.20
N SER A 21 -3.08 8.44 -17.38
CA SER A 21 -1.72 8.93 -17.18
C SER A 21 -1.29 8.81 -15.71
N ARG A 22 -2.15 9.21 -14.76
CA ARG A 22 -1.90 9.00 -13.33
C ARG A 22 -1.66 7.53 -13.00
N ARG A 23 -2.55 6.64 -13.45
CA ARG A 23 -2.37 5.19 -13.29
C ARG A 23 -1.08 4.66 -13.91
N ALA A 24 -0.63 5.20 -15.04
CA ALA A 24 0.60 4.75 -15.69
C ALA A 24 1.86 5.19 -14.91
N ILE A 25 1.84 6.39 -14.32
CA ILE A 25 2.96 6.95 -13.57
C ILE A 25 3.04 6.35 -12.15
N SER A 26 1.90 6.04 -11.52
CA SER A 26 1.79 5.44 -10.18
C SER A 26 2.17 3.95 -10.09
N ARG A 27 2.99 3.46 -11.02
CA ARG A 27 3.45 2.06 -11.04
C ARG A 27 4.93 1.96 -11.35
N GLU A 28 5.58 0.98 -10.74
CA GLU A 28 6.98 0.66 -11.00
C GLU A 28 7.20 -0.85 -11.08
N LYS A 29 8.13 -1.28 -11.94
CA LYS A 29 8.47 -2.70 -12.04
C LYS A 29 9.13 -3.19 -10.75
N MET A 30 8.74 -4.36 -10.29
CA MET A 30 9.22 -4.97 -9.05
C MET A 30 10.75 -5.09 -9.00
N TYR A 31 11.38 -5.51 -10.09
CA TYR A 31 12.85 -5.63 -10.14
C TYR A 31 13.58 -4.29 -9.98
N VAL A 32 12.95 -3.16 -10.36
CA VAL A 32 13.53 -1.82 -10.18
C VAL A 32 13.56 -1.49 -8.69
N ILE A 33 12.44 -1.70 -7.99
CA ILE A 33 12.34 -1.49 -6.54
C ILE A 33 13.28 -2.42 -5.79
N GLN A 34 13.28 -3.71 -6.09
CA GLN A 34 14.18 -4.68 -5.45
C GLN A 34 15.65 -4.27 -5.61
N LYS A 35 16.05 -3.84 -6.82
CA LYS A 35 17.42 -3.36 -7.07
C LYS A 35 17.74 -2.10 -6.26
N LEU A 36 16.79 -1.18 -6.12
CA LEU A 36 16.96 0.04 -5.33
C LEU A 36 17.05 -0.25 -3.83
N VAL A 37 16.21 -1.15 -3.31
CA VAL A 37 16.28 -1.62 -1.92
C VAL A 37 17.64 -2.26 -1.65
N VAL A 38 18.10 -3.16 -2.52
CA VAL A 38 19.44 -3.76 -2.43
C VAL A 38 20.52 -2.68 -2.42
N LYS A 39 20.46 -1.72 -3.36
CA LYS A 39 21.46 -0.65 -3.42
C LYS A 39 21.46 0.23 -2.16
N HIS A 40 20.27 0.65 -1.71
CA HIS A 40 20.12 1.63 -0.63
C HIS A 40 20.45 1.02 0.73
N PHE A 41 19.91 -0.15 1.03
CA PHE A 41 20.10 -0.77 2.35
C PHE A 41 21.40 -1.58 2.44
N PHE A 42 21.84 -2.23 1.36
CA PHE A 42 22.92 -3.22 1.42
C PHE A 42 24.26 -2.70 0.89
N ILE A 43 24.27 -1.94 -0.20
CA ILE A 43 25.52 -1.50 -0.84
C ILE A 43 26.02 -0.19 -0.23
N ASN A 44 25.11 0.73 0.07
CA ASN A 44 25.45 2.01 0.69
C ASN A 44 25.75 1.89 2.20
N LYS A 45 25.84 0.67 2.75
CA LYS A 45 26.12 0.35 4.17
C LYS A 45 25.12 0.91 5.19
N ASN A 46 23.91 1.26 4.78
CA ASN A 46 22.88 1.71 5.73
C ASN A 46 22.37 0.58 6.65
N VAL A 47 22.52 -0.68 6.24
CA VAL A 47 22.18 -1.86 7.04
C VAL A 47 23.30 -2.90 6.92
N THR A 48 23.93 -3.22 8.03
CA THR A 48 25.03 -4.22 8.11
C THR A 48 24.62 -5.54 8.74
N SER A 49 23.37 -5.67 9.21
CA SER A 49 22.89 -6.84 9.93
C SER A 49 22.17 -7.85 9.02
N PRO A 50 22.61 -9.13 8.97
CA PRO A 50 21.89 -10.21 8.31
C PRO A 50 20.45 -10.40 8.81
N LEU A 51 20.15 -10.00 10.06
CA LEU A 51 18.79 -10.07 10.60
C LEU A 51 17.87 -9.05 9.92
N VAL A 52 18.34 -7.82 9.74
CA VAL A 52 17.56 -6.78 9.03
C VAL A 52 17.32 -7.16 7.58
N MET A 53 18.25 -7.89 6.96
CA MET A 53 18.05 -8.47 5.63
C MET A 53 16.89 -9.48 5.60
N ASP A 54 16.84 -10.40 6.57
CA ASP A 54 15.77 -11.40 6.66
C ASP A 54 14.40 -10.74 6.84
N PHE A 55 14.33 -9.71 7.70
CA PHE A 55 13.08 -8.94 7.89
C PHE A 55 12.67 -8.15 6.64
N LEU A 56 13.60 -7.51 5.93
CA LEU A 56 13.27 -6.83 4.66
C LEU A 56 12.80 -7.83 3.60
N PHE A 57 13.40 -9.02 3.55
CA PHE A 57 12.97 -10.08 2.63
C PHE A 57 11.57 -10.59 2.99
N LYS A 58 11.29 -10.85 4.27
CA LYS A 58 9.96 -11.21 4.78
C LYS A 58 8.93 -10.12 4.49
N GLY A 59 9.25 -8.86 4.75
CA GLY A 59 8.40 -7.71 4.43
C GLY A 59 8.07 -7.64 2.93
N LEU A 60 9.07 -7.79 2.06
CA LEU A 60 8.87 -7.80 0.61
C LEU A 60 7.96 -8.96 0.17
N ASN A 61 8.16 -10.14 0.75
CA ASN A 61 7.30 -11.29 0.49
C ASN A 61 5.87 -11.06 0.99
N SER A 62 5.66 -10.35 2.11
CA SER A 62 4.32 -9.96 2.58
C SER A 62 3.59 -9.10 1.56
N LEU A 63 4.24 -8.10 0.94
CA LEU A 63 3.62 -7.30 -0.14
C LEU A 63 3.18 -8.19 -1.31
N VAL A 64 3.99 -9.18 -1.68
CA VAL A 64 3.70 -10.09 -2.80
C VAL A 64 2.62 -11.13 -2.43
N LEU A 65 2.56 -11.57 -1.17
CA LEU A 65 1.63 -12.59 -0.69
C LEU A 65 0.23 -12.02 -0.36
N ASP A 66 0.15 -10.87 0.29
CA ASP A 66 -1.14 -10.28 0.69
C ASP A 66 -1.94 -9.78 -0.50
N THR A 67 -1.25 -9.34 -1.56
CA THR A 67 -1.90 -8.95 -2.84
C THR A 67 -2.51 -10.14 -3.58
N ASN A 68 -1.98 -11.36 -3.39
CA ASN A 68 -2.61 -12.58 -3.91
C ASN A 68 -3.86 -12.96 -3.11
N LYS A 69 -3.84 -12.80 -1.77
CA LYS A 69 -5.03 -13.01 -0.93
C LYS A 69 -6.13 -12.01 -1.25
N GLU A 70 -5.80 -10.74 -1.41
CA GLU A 70 -6.76 -9.70 -1.83
C GLU A 70 -7.31 -9.93 -3.23
N LYS A 71 -6.47 -10.35 -4.20
CA LYS A 71 -6.94 -10.75 -5.54
C LYS A 71 -7.89 -11.95 -5.48
N ILE A 72 -7.62 -12.93 -4.62
CA ILE A 72 -8.50 -14.09 -4.39
C ILE A 72 -9.82 -13.63 -3.79
N ILE A 73 -9.79 -12.80 -2.74
CA ILE A 73 -10.98 -12.22 -2.11
C ILE A 73 -11.78 -11.41 -3.14
N LEU A 74 -11.14 -10.54 -3.93
CA LEU A 74 -11.80 -9.73 -4.95
C LEU A 74 -12.39 -10.59 -6.08
N THR A 75 -11.74 -11.71 -6.43
CA THR A 75 -12.24 -12.67 -7.42
C THR A 75 -13.44 -13.44 -6.91
N ILE A 76 -13.39 -13.89 -5.65
CA ILE A 76 -14.50 -14.54 -4.96
C ILE A 76 -15.66 -13.57 -4.80
N SER A 77 -15.43 -12.34 -4.33
CA SER A 77 -16.44 -11.29 -4.22
C SER A 77 -17.10 -10.99 -5.57
N LYS A 78 -16.35 -10.95 -6.68
CA LYS A 78 -16.90 -10.79 -8.03
C LYS A 78 -17.72 -12.01 -8.48
N GLN A 79 -17.32 -13.23 -8.13
CA GLN A 79 -18.09 -14.43 -8.42
C GLN A 79 -19.40 -14.44 -7.61
N ILE A 80 -19.36 -14.11 -6.32
CA ILE A 80 -20.54 -13.97 -5.46
C ILE A 80 -21.50 -12.92 -6.02
N VAL A 81 -21.00 -11.74 -6.42
CA VAL A 81 -21.83 -10.68 -7.02
C VAL A 81 -22.45 -11.12 -8.36
N ARG A 82 -21.78 -11.97 -9.15
CA ARG A 82 -22.37 -12.54 -10.38
C ARG A 82 -23.45 -13.57 -10.05
N LEU A 83 -23.17 -14.48 -9.12
CA LEU A 83 -24.14 -15.48 -8.64
C LEU A 83 -25.40 -14.81 -8.08
N LEU A 84 -25.25 -13.70 -7.36
CA LEU A 84 -26.37 -12.90 -6.85
C LEU A 84 -27.15 -12.15 -7.94
N LYS A 85 -26.55 -11.88 -9.11
CA LYS A 85 -27.21 -11.21 -10.23
C LYS A 85 -28.00 -12.16 -11.12
N ASP A 86 -27.61 -13.42 -11.18
CA ASP A 86 -28.25 -14.41 -12.05
C ASP A 86 -29.59 -14.93 -11.47
N ASP A 87 -29.89 -14.67 -10.19
CA ASP A 87 -31.15 -15.06 -9.53
C ASP A 87 -32.22 -13.95 -9.49
N SER A 88 -31.94 -12.73 -9.97
CA SER A 88 -32.89 -11.61 -9.89
C SER A 88 -33.87 -11.54 -11.07
N ASN A 89 -34.61 -12.63 -11.28
CA ASN A 89 -35.94 -12.61 -11.89
C ASN A 89 -37.04 -13.03 -10.90
N ALA A 90 -36.78 -13.13 -9.59
CA ALA A 90 -37.82 -13.40 -8.61
C ALA A 90 -37.58 -12.68 -7.28
N SER A 91 -38.40 -11.65 -7.07
CA SER A 91 -38.92 -11.09 -5.82
C SER A 91 -37.94 -10.70 -4.70
N GLU A 92 -37.96 -9.40 -4.43
CA GLU A 92 -37.85 -8.80 -3.11
C GLU A 92 -38.50 -9.71 -2.04
N THR A 93 -37.70 -10.21 -1.10
CA THR A 93 -37.99 -10.39 0.35
C THR A 93 -36.99 -11.39 0.91
N THR A 94 -36.06 -10.92 1.75
CA THR A 94 -35.61 -11.52 3.03
C THR A 94 -34.31 -10.84 3.48
N LEU A 95 -34.38 -9.54 3.74
CA LEU A 95 -33.66 -9.00 4.89
C LEU A 95 -34.56 -9.24 6.11
N LYS A 96 -33.94 -9.67 7.21
CA LYS A 96 -34.52 -10.10 8.51
C LYS A 96 -34.84 -11.58 8.57
N THR A 97 -33.91 -12.35 9.14
CA THR A 97 -34.10 -13.14 10.36
C THR A 97 -32.86 -14.01 10.49
N LEU A 98 -32.08 -13.78 11.55
CA LEU A 98 -31.40 -14.78 12.39
C LEU A 98 -30.59 -13.97 13.43
N GLU A 99 -31.30 -13.25 14.28
CA GLU A 99 -30.88 -12.97 15.65
C GLU A 99 -31.34 -14.18 16.48
N ASP A 100 -30.50 -15.22 16.56
CA ASP A 100 -30.48 -16.12 17.72
C ASP A 100 -29.14 -16.84 17.75
N GLU A 101 -28.41 -16.66 18.84
CA GLU A 101 -27.00 -17.00 19.01
C GLU A 101 -26.80 -18.33 19.76
N PRO A 102 -25.62 -18.98 19.65
CA PRO A 102 -24.62 -18.75 20.67
C PRO A 102 -23.21 -18.49 20.10
N LYS A 103 -22.70 -17.29 20.43
CA LYS A 103 -21.30 -16.85 20.55
C LYS A 103 -20.27 -17.97 20.41
N LYS A 104 -19.82 -18.21 19.18
CA LYS A 104 -18.40 -18.39 18.96
C LYS A 104 -17.99 -17.30 18.02
N GLU A 105 -17.69 -16.16 18.63
CA GLU A 105 -17.00 -15.05 18.00
C GLU A 105 -15.89 -15.64 17.14
N ILE A 106 -16.09 -15.66 15.83
CA ILE A 106 -14.98 -15.48 14.91
C ILE A 106 -14.63 -14.01 15.15
N ALA A 107 -13.94 -13.75 16.27
CA ALA A 107 -13.16 -12.55 16.43
C ALA A 107 -12.05 -12.69 15.38
N PHE A 108 -12.40 -12.30 14.15
CA PHE A 108 -11.42 -11.63 13.34
C PHE A 108 -11.05 -10.43 14.18
N ASP A 109 -9.95 -10.55 14.94
CA ASP A 109 -9.30 -9.43 15.57
C ASP A 109 -9.00 -8.48 14.42
N ALA A 110 -9.92 -7.53 14.22
CA ALA A 110 -9.76 -6.39 13.37
C ALA A 110 -8.78 -5.46 14.09
N LYS A 111 -7.55 -5.95 14.34
CA LYS A 111 -6.35 -5.14 14.41
C LYS A 111 -6.30 -4.42 13.08
N GLU A 112 -6.97 -3.27 13.08
CA GLU A 112 -6.93 -2.17 12.13
C GLU A 112 -5.85 -2.40 11.06
N LEU A 113 -6.19 -3.20 10.04
CA LEU A 113 -5.25 -3.56 8.99
C LEU A 113 -4.91 -2.25 8.30
N ALA A 114 -3.70 -1.76 8.53
CA ALA A 114 -3.23 -0.49 7.99
C ALA A 114 -3.51 -0.51 6.48
N VAL A 115 -4.34 0.43 6.00
CA VAL A 115 -4.75 0.47 4.59
C VAL A 115 -3.48 0.44 3.74
N PRO A 116 -3.30 -0.59 2.89
CA PRO A 116 -2.04 -0.80 2.18
C PRO A 116 -1.74 0.40 1.29
N ILE A 117 -0.51 0.90 1.33
CA ILE A 117 -0.08 2.02 0.48
C ILE A 117 0.20 1.50 -0.94
N VAL A 118 0.68 0.25 -1.05
CA VAL A 118 1.16 -0.35 -2.28
C VAL A 118 0.61 -1.76 -2.44
N SER A 119 0.22 -2.10 -3.67
CA SER A 119 -0.18 -3.43 -4.10
C SER A 119 0.73 -3.94 -5.22
N VAL A 120 0.65 -5.24 -5.55
CA VAL A 120 1.42 -5.87 -6.62
C VAL A 120 0.47 -6.36 -7.71
N ASP A 121 0.67 -5.88 -8.92
CA ASP A 121 -0.10 -6.24 -10.12
C ASP A 121 0.86 -6.55 -11.28
N ASN A 122 0.81 -7.76 -11.82
CA ASN A 122 1.64 -8.23 -12.95
C ASN A 122 3.12 -7.78 -12.86
N ASP A 123 3.81 -8.18 -11.78
CA ASP A 123 5.21 -7.84 -11.49
C ASP A 123 5.49 -6.34 -11.34
N MET A 124 4.47 -5.52 -11.11
CA MET A 124 4.60 -4.10 -10.82
C MET A 124 4.06 -3.79 -9.42
N PHE A 125 4.77 -2.94 -8.71
CA PHE A 125 4.21 -2.23 -7.57
C PHE A 125 3.30 -1.12 -8.08
N VAL A 126 2.12 -0.99 -7.48
CA VAL A 126 1.09 -0.03 -7.83
C VAL A 126 0.60 0.63 -6.56
N LEU A 127 0.51 1.96 -6.56
CA LEU A 127 -0.11 2.67 -5.44
C LEU A 127 -1.57 2.26 -5.29
N ALA A 128 -1.98 1.95 -4.06
CA ALA A 128 -3.34 1.48 -3.76
C ALA A 128 -4.40 2.58 -3.91
N ASP A 129 -3.99 3.85 -3.82
CA ASP A 129 -4.83 5.04 -3.96
C ASP A 129 -4.07 6.16 -4.71
N ASP A 130 -4.67 7.35 -4.80
CA ASP A 130 -4.04 8.53 -5.38
C ASP A 130 -2.75 8.91 -4.62
N ALA A 131 -1.68 9.17 -5.38
CA ALA A 131 -0.36 9.43 -4.83
C ALA A 131 -0.33 10.60 -3.85
N MET A 132 -1.13 11.65 -4.07
CA MET A 132 -1.15 12.82 -3.18
C MET A 132 -1.83 12.48 -1.85
N LEU A 133 -2.90 11.68 -1.88
CA LEU A 133 -3.58 11.21 -0.67
C LEU A 133 -2.69 10.29 0.17
N LEU A 134 -1.95 9.40 -0.50
CA LEU A 134 -1.00 8.51 0.17
C LEU A 134 0.16 9.26 0.82
N LEU A 135 0.66 10.34 0.19
CA LEU A 135 1.69 11.20 0.79
C LEU A 135 1.18 11.95 2.00
N GLU A 136 -0.04 12.50 1.94
CA GLU A 136 -0.67 13.15 3.10
C GLU A 136 -0.86 12.14 4.25
N LYS A 137 -1.35 10.93 3.93
CA LYS A 137 -1.53 9.86 4.91
C LYS A 137 -0.20 9.43 5.54
N ALA A 138 0.84 9.19 4.73
CA ALA A 138 2.15 8.75 5.22
C ALA A 138 2.83 9.77 6.14
N VAL A 139 2.48 11.05 6.04
CA VAL A 139 2.98 12.11 6.93
C VAL A 139 2.17 12.18 8.24
N LEU A 140 0.88 11.83 8.21
CA LEU A 140 -0.03 11.94 9.34
C LEU A 140 -0.15 10.65 10.17
N GLU A 141 0.11 9.49 9.57
CA GLU A 141 -0.01 8.20 10.24
C GLU A 141 1.20 7.95 11.15
N PRO A 142 0.99 7.76 12.47
CA PRO A 142 2.08 7.48 13.39
C PRO A 142 2.68 6.10 13.12
N PHE A 143 4.00 5.98 13.28
CA PHE A 143 4.69 4.70 13.14
C PHE A 143 4.14 3.68 14.15
N PRO A 144 4.15 2.37 13.83
CA PRO A 144 3.56 1.34 14.68
C PRO A 144 4.01 1.36 16.14
N ASP A 145 5.21 1.85 16.43
CA ASP A 145 5.80 1.97 17.78
C ASP A 145 5.00 2.92 18.72
N GLU A 146 4.21 3.85 18.18
CA GLU A 146 3.35 4.74 18.97
C GLU A 146 2.01 4.10 19.37
N ARG A 147 1.65 2.94 18.79
CA ARG A 147 0.44 2.21 19.17
C ARG A 147 0.74 1.41 20.44
N VAL A 148 0.43 2.00 21.60
CA VAL A 148 0.54 1.34 22.92
C VAL A 148 -0.16 -0.02 22.85
N PRO A 149 0.54 -1.15 23.13
CA PRO A 149 -0.08 -2.47 23.06
C PRO A 149 -1.26 -2.58 24.04
N PRO A 150 -2.45 -3.05 23.61
CA PRO A 150 -3.51 -3.36 24.55
C PRO A 150 -3.04 -4.48 25.47
N ASN A 151 -3.13 -4.22 26.78
CA ASN A 151 -2.78 -5.06 27.91
C ASN A 151 -2.57 -6.57 27.64
N ARG A 152 -1.40 -7.03 28.07
CA ARG A 152 -1.05 -8.43 28.39
C ARG A 152 -2.21 -9.13 29.10
N ILE A 153 -2.65 -10.28 28.59
CA ILE A 153 -3.05 -11.47 29.37
C ILE A 153 -2.97 -12.71 28.46
N GLU A 154 -2.23 -13.69 28.99
CA GLU A 154 -2.21 -15.13 28.72
C GLU A 154 -1.52 -15.70 27.47
N VAL A 155 -0.50 -16.49 27.82
CA VAL A 155 0.44 -17.31 27.07
C VAL A 155 -0.25 -18.49 26.41
N ASP A 156 -0.06 -18.64 25.09
CA ASP A 156 -0.05 -19.94 24.43
C ASP A 156 1.23 -20.02 23.57
N TYR A 157 2.06 -21.02 23.83
CA TYR A 157 3.38 -21.19 23.21
C TYR A 157 3.23 -22.02 21.93
N ASP A 158 2.62 -21.45 20.88
CA ASP A 158 2.77 -21.97 19.50
C ASP A 158 2.40 -20.92 18.43
N GLU A 159 3.08 -19.76 18.43
CA GLU A 159 3.02 -18.80 17.32
C GLU A 159 4.39 -18.10 17.20
N GLU A 160 4.84 -17.78 15.98
CA GLU A 160 5.94 -16.83 15.74
C GLU A 160 5.83 -15.67 16.74
N SER A 161 6.90 -15.40 17.50
CA SER A 161 6.91 -14.36 18.54
C SER A 161 6.20 -13.12 18.04
N ASP A 162 5.31 -12.52 18.82
CA ASP A 162 4.63 -11.27 18.48
C ASP A 162 5.61 -10.20 17.92
N ASP A 163 6.85 -10.23 18.41
CA ASP A 163 7.95 -9.40 17.94
C ASP A 163 8.35 -9.66 16.47
N GLU A 164 8.35 -10.90 16.00
CA GLU A 164 8.69 -11.26 14.61
C GLU A 164 7.60 -10.82 13.63
N LYS A 165 6.32 -10.98 14.01
CA LYS A 165 5.18 -10.46 13.24
C LYS A 165 5.24 -8.93 13.16
N LEU A 166 5.50 -8.26 14.28
CA LEU A 166 5.65 -6.80 14.34
C LEU A 166 6.82 -6.31 13.48
N LEU A 167 7.98 -6.98 13.54
CA LEU A 167 9.14 -6.65 12.72
C LEU A 167 8.86 -6.85 11.22
N THR A 168 8.09 -7.88 10.87
CA THR A 168 7.67 -8.12 9.48
C THR A 168 6.71 -7.03 8.99
N GLU A 169 5.76 -6.60 9.81
CA GLU A 169 4.89 -5.46 9.52
C GLU A 169 5.68 -4.15 9.38
N TYR A 170 6.65 -3.91 10.25
CA TYR A 170 7.51 -2.74 10.18
C TYR A 170 8.35 -2.74 8.89
N ALA A 171 8.90 -3.89 8.52
CA ALA A 171 9.62 -4.07 7.27
C ALA A 171 8.71 -3.86 6.05
N ARG A 172 7.48 -4.40 6.07
CA ARG A 172 6.46 -4.16 5.04
C ARG A 172 6.16 -2.67 4.89
N HIS A 173 5.84 -1.99 5.99
CA HIS A 173 5.51 -0.57 5.97
C HIS A 173 6.69 0.29 5.51
N THR A 174 7.91 -0.05 5.93
CA THR A 174 9.14 0.60 5.45
C THR A 174 9.28 0.49 3.93
N LEU A 175 9.02 -0.69 3.37
CA LEU A 175 9.07 -0.92 1.93
C LEU A 175 7.94 -0.20 1.18
N GLU A 176 6.74 -0.15 1.74
CA GLU A 176 5.63 0.62 1.19
C GLU A 176 5.94 2.11 1.07
N VAL A 177 6.47 2.72 2.14
CA VAL A 177 6.90 4.12 2.15
C VAL A 177 8.06 4.32 1.16
N PHE A 178 9.00 3.39 1.08
CA PHE A 178 10.10 3.44 0.12
C PHE A 178 9.61 3.43 -1.34
N VAL A 179 8.62 2.60 -1.65
CA VAL A 179 8.02 2.55 -2.99
C VAL A 179 7.23 3.83 -3.29
N LEU A 180 6.48 4.35 -2.32
CA LEU A 180 5.76 5.63 -2.46
C LEU A 180 6.73 6.78 -2.75
N ASP A 181 7.81 6.88 -1.98
CA ASP A 181 8.88 7.87 -2.20
C ASP A 181 9.51 7.72 -3.59
N HIS A 182 9.84 6.49 -3.99
CA HIS A 182 10.40 6.23 -5.33
C HIS A 182 9.46 6.69 -6.44
N ILE A 183 8.17 6.34 -6.37
CA ILE A 183 7.19 6.72 -7.37
C ILE A 183 7.04 8.24 -7.41
N PHE A 184 6.99 8.90 -6.25
CA PHE A 184 6.89 10.35 -6.19
C PHE A 184 8.14 11.02 -6.80
N CYS A 185 9.32 10.74 -6.26
CA CYS A 185 10.57 11.42 -6.63
C CYS A 185 11.04 11.09 -8.05
N ASN A 186 10.93 9.83 -8.47
CA ASN A 186 11.51 9.37 -9.74
C ASN A 186 10.50 9.24 -10.89
N LYS A 187 9.20 9.43 -10.64
CA LYS A 187 8.18 9.35 -11.69
C LYS A 187 7.36 10.63 -11.74
N ILE A 188 6.67 10.96 -10.65
CA ILE A 188 5.76 12.12 -10.62
C ILE A 188 6.54 13.43 -10.73
N GLU A 189 7.58 13.61 -9.93
CA GLU A 189 8.37 14.84 -9.93
C GLU A 189 9.14 15.02 -11.24
N ILE A 190 9.62 13.93 -11.85
CA ILE A 190 10.26 13.96 -13.17
C ILE A 190 9.25 14.38 -14.24
N ALA A 191 8.07 13.74 -14.29
CA ALA A 191 7.02 14.11 -15.24
C ALA A 191 6.59 15.58 -15.09
N TYR A 192 6.51 16.07 -13.86
CA TYR A 192 6.24 17.49 -13.59
C TYR A 192 7.34 18.41 -14.13
N LYS A 193 8.62 18.07 -13.90
CA LYS A 193 9.76 18.86 -14.40
C LYS A 193 9.79 18.88 -15.92
N GLU A 194 9.57 17.74 -16.57
CA GLU A 194 9.49 17.63 -18.03
C GLU A 194 8.33 18.45 -18.60
N ALA A 195 7.13 18.34 -18.02
CA ALA A 195 5.96 19.12 -18.45
C ALA A 195 6.16 20.63 -18.26
N SER A 196 6.84 21.02 -17.17
CA SER A 196 7.18 22.42 -16.92
C SER A 196 8.20 22.93 -17.94
N ALA A 197 9.21 22.13 -18.29
CA ALA A 197 10.20 22.50 -19.29
C ALA A 197 9.61 22.64 -20.70
N LEU A 198 8.68 21.75 -21.09
CA LEU A 198 7.99 21.82 -22.39
C LEU A 198 7.20 23.12 -22.56
N LYS A 199 6.45 23.54 -21.52
CA LYS A 199 5.69 24.80 -21.55
C LYS A 199 6.60 26.02 -21.82
N MET A 200 7.80 26.04 -21.23
CA MET A 200 8.76 27.11 -21.46
C MET A 200 9.28 27.12 -22.91
N HIS A 201 9.45 25.97 -23.55
CA HIS A 201 9.90 25.89 -24.94
C HIS A 201 8.82 26.33 -25.95
N GLU A 202 7.54 26.08 -25.64
CA GLU A 202 6.40 26.50 -26.47
C GLU A 202 6.12 28.02 -26.37
N GLU A 203 6.33 28.63 -25.21
CA GLU A 203 6.13 30.09 -25.01
C GLU A 203 7.25 30.95 -25.64
N HIS A 204 8.37 30.34 -26.03
CA HIS A 204 9.55 31.01 -26.59
C HIS A 204 9.84 30.65 -28.06
N SER A 205 8.98 29.86 -28.72
CA SER A 205 9.03 29.58 -30.17
C SER A 205 7.94 30.36 -30.91
#